data_AF-A0A849KDA5-F1
#
_entry.id   AF-A0A849KDA5-F1
#
_cell.length_a   1.000
_cell.length_b   1.000
_cell.length_c   1.000
_cell.angle_alpha   90.00
_cell.angle_beta   90.00
_cell.angle_gamma   90.00
#
_symmetry.space_group_name_H-M   'P 1'
#
loop_
_entity.id
_entity.type
_entity.pdbx_description
1 polymer ?
#
loop_
_entity_poly.entity_id
_entity_poly.type
_entity_poly.pdbx_seq_one_letter_code
_entity_poly.pdbx_strand_id
1 'polypeptide(L)'
;MKVLFASILIASLAATAQAQTAEKPVNPKKPVAVSKSPAPTKRQAIEEATPVSEPDPRIKLSEAQLAIARTVFVGEIQCELGEKVTIKPMKREGFFFVSRGVHKFVMHPEESRTGAIRLEDNARGALWLQLANKSMLMSQKEGKRLADECKSPEQVAYAKDMKPVNLLEPAPK
;
A
#
# COMPACT_ATOMS: atom_id res chain seq x y z
N MET A 1 53.74 -31.24 6.83
CA MET A 1 53.28 -31.96 8.05
C MET A 1 51.76 -31.74 8.11
N LYS A 2 50.84 -32.72 8.11
CA LYS A 2 50.65 -33.88 9.02
C LYS A 2 50.58 -33.38 10.49
N VAL A 3 49.53 -33.57 11.30
CA VAL A 3 48.23 -34.29 11.22
C VAL A 3 47.19 -33.51 12.09
N LEU A 4 45.93 -33.86 12.38
CA LEU A 4 45.14 -35.12 12.38
C LEU A 4 43.63 -34.82 12.14
N PHE A 5 42.70 -35.60 12.73
CA PHE A 5 41.22 -35.50 12.69
C PHE A 5 40.61 -35.85 14.06
N ALA A 6 39.44 -35.31 14.39
CA ALA A 6 38.37 -35.94 15.20
C ALA A 6 37.11 -35.02 15.13
N SER A 7 35.96 -35.39 14.55
CA SER A 7 35.05 -36.54 14.80
C SER A 7 34.16 -36.38 16.05
N ILE A 8 32.94 -35.89 15.87
CA ILE A 8 31.77 -36.30 16.67
C ILE A 8 30.59 -36.59 15.72
N LEU A 9 30.30 -37.87 15.55
CA LEU A 9 29.03 -38.39 15.01
C LEU A 9 28.14 -38.72 16.22
N ILE A 10 26.88 -38.29 16.21
CA ILE A 10 25.80 -39.04 16.88
C ILE A 10 24.59 -39.01 15.95
N ALA A 11 24.18 -40.19 15.51
CA ALA A 11 22.99 -40.40 14.68
C ALA A 11 22.11 -41.47 15.32
N SER A 12 20.80 -41.27 15.20
CA SER A 12 19.76 -42.30 15.25
C SER A 12 19.59 -43.14 16.51
N LEU A 13 18.37 -43.12 17.07
CA LEU A 13 17.67 -44.38 17.37
C LEU A 13 16.18 -44.19 17.06
N ALA A 14 15.57 -45.17 16.42
CA ALA A 14 14.16 -45.17 16.03
C ALA A 14 13.55 -46.55 16.29
N ALA A 15 12.22 -46.61 16.23
CA ALA A 15 11.35 -47.78 16.28
C ALA A 15 11.20 -48.51 17.63
N THR A 16 9.95 -48.65 18.04
CA THR A 16 9.29 -49.98 18.06
C THR A 16 7.84 -49.81 17.62
N ALA A 17 7.30 -50.82 16.97
CA ALA A 17 5.93 -50.84 16.46
C ALA A 17 5.32 -52.20 16.77
N GLN A 18 4.01 -52.25 17.06
CA GLN A 18 3.22 -53.47 16.86
C GLN A 18 1.73 -53.14 16.79
N ALA A 19 1.02 -53.86 15.92
CA ALA A 19 -0.42 -53.79 15.72
C ALA A 19 -0.98 -55.21 15.74
N GLN A 20 -2.25 -55.40 16.15
CA GLN A 20 -3.12 -56.51 15.69
C GLN A 20 -4.59 -56.40 16.20
N THR A 21 -5.47 -55.99 15.28
CA THR A 21 -6.69 -56.69 14.79
C THR A 21 -7.70 -57.39 15.74
N ALA A 22 -8.88 -56.74 15.87
CA ALA A 22 -10.28 -57.22 15.77
C ALA A 22 -10.89 -58.39 16.61
N GLU A 23 -12.04 -58.12 17.24
CA GLU A 23 -13.30 -58.86 16.99
C GLU A 23 -14.57 -57.97 17.20
N LYS A 24 -15.79 -58.53 17.09
CA LYS A 24 -17.04 -57.87 16.62
C LYS A 24 -18.20 -57.98 17.66
N PRO A 25 -19.47 -57.66 17.31
CA PRO A 25 -20.18 -56.36 17.26
C PRO A 25 -21.10 -56.04 18.49
N VAL A 26 -21.65 -54.80 18.56
CA VAL A 26 -23.10 -54.55 18.78
C VAL A 26 -23.47 -53.07 18.49
N ASN A 27 -24.62 -52.86 17.87
CA ASN A 27 -25.33 -51.60 17.59
C ASN A 27 -26.81 -51.87 18.02
N PRO A 28 -27.73 -50.91 18.32
CA PRO A 28 -27.66 -49.47 18.04
C PRO A 28 -28.23 -48.50 19.12
N LYS A 29 -27.95 -47.18 18.96
CA LYS A 29 -28.97 -46.10 19.08
C LYS A 29 -28.52 -44.74 18.49
N LYS A 30 -29.44 -44.12 17.74
CA LYS A 30 -29.45 -42.77 17.11
C LYS A 30 -29.47 -41.62 18.15
N PRO A 31 -29.31 -40.32 17.78
CA PRO A 31 -28.30 -39.69 16.91
C PRO A 31 -27.84 -38.26 17.36
N VAL A 32 -26.96 -37.62 16.56
CA VAL A 32 -26.61 -36.16 16.48
C VAL A 32 -26.40 -35.32 17.75
N ALA A 33 -25.14 -34.85 17.93
CA ALA A 33 -24.85 -33.52 18.48
C ALA A 33 -23.56 -32.92 17.87
N VAL A 34 -23.78 -31.98 16.93
CA VAL A 34 -22.91 -30.96 16.33
C VAL A 34 -21.43 -30.85 16.79
N SER A 35 -20.55 -30.83 15.78
CA SER A 35 -19.13 -30.47 15.83
C SER A 35 -18.83 -29.17 16.58
N LYS A 36 -17.95 -29.24 17.60
CA LYS A 36 -17.28 -28.06 18.18
C LYS A 36 -15.94 -27.81 17.47
N SER A 37 -15.95 -27.00 16.41
CA SER A 37 -14.74 -26.29 15.98
C SER A 37 -14.66 -24.96 16.71
N PRO A 38 -13.50 -24.59 17.31
CA PRO A 38 -13.35 -23.31 17.98
C PRO A 38 -13.35 -22.17 16.94
N ALA A 39 -14.18 -21.15 17.17
CA ALA A 39 -14.25 -19.99 16.28
C ALA A 39 -12.93 -19.19 16.33
N PRO A 40 -12.30 -18.87 15.17
CA PRO A 40 -11.11 -18.03 15.15
C PRO A 40 -11.45 -16.60 15.65
N THR A 41 -10.58 -16.10 16.51
CA THR A 41 -10.75 -14.85 17.26
C THR A 41 -11.02 -13.64 16.36
N LYS A 42 -12.07 -12.89 16.69
CA LYS A 42 -12.63 -11.71 16.00
C LYS A 42 -11.72 -10.45 15.94
N ARG A 43 -10.39 -10.60 15.95
CA ARG A 43 -9.40 -9.51 16.06
C ARG A 43 -8.78 -9.03 14.74
N GLN A 44 -9.08 -9.67 13.61
CA GLN A 44 -8.56 -9.27 12.28
C GLN A 44 -9.59 -8.56 11.38
N ALA A 45 -10.82 -8.34 11.86
CA ALA A 45 -11.93 -7.78 11.06
C ALA A 45 -12.36 -6.37 11.52
N ILE A 46 -11.42 -5.55 12.01
CA ILE A 46 -11.66 -4.17 12.47
C ILE A 46 -10.75 -3.16 11.73
N GLU A 47 -9.79 -3.63 10.91
CA GLU A 47 -8.98 -2.77 10.02
C GLU A 47 -9.59 -2.63 8.62
N GLU A 48 -10.91 -2.82 8.50
CA GLU A 48 -11.64 -2.68 7.24
C GLU A 48 -12.87 -1.78 7.45
N ALA A 49 -13.07 -0.83 6.53
CA ALA A 49 -14.05 0.25 6.61
C ALA A 49 -13.87 1.25 7.77
N THR A 50 -12.73 1.96 7.79
CA THR A 50 -12.86 3.40 8.12
C THR A 50 -13.78 4.02 7.05
N PRO A 51 -14.87 4.71 7.42
CA PRO A 51 -15.72 5.37 6.44
C PRO A 51 -14.86 6.38 5.65
N VAL A 52 -15.22 6.60 4.38
CA VAL A 52 -14.61 7.67 3.60
C VAL A 52 -15.13 8.97 4.19
N SER A 53 -14.36 9.56 5.10
CA SER A 53 -14.72 10.81 5.77
C SER A 53 -15.06 11.86 4.73
N GLU A 54 -16.19 12.56 4.91
CA GLU A 54 -16.50 13.68 4.06
C GLU A 54 -15.44 14.79 4.22
N PRO A 55 -15.18 15.61 3.18
CA PRO A 55 -14.24 16.73 3.28
C PRO A 55 -14.56 17.65 4.47
N ASP A 56 -13.60 17.86 5.39
CA ASP A 56 -13.84 18.61 6.64
C ASP A 56 -14.43 20.01 6.33
N PRO A 57 -15.65 20.35 6.81
CA PRO A 57 -16.33 21.61 6.48
C PRO A 57 -15.60 22.86 6.98
N ARG A 58 -14.61 22.72 7.87
CA ARG A 58 -13.78 23.84 8.36
C ARG A 58 -12.68 24.24 7.38
N ILE A 59 -12.25 23.34 6.49
CA ILE A 59 -11.22 23.63 5.50
C ILE A 59 -11.85 24.35 4.30
N LYS A 60 -11.58 25.65 4.22
CA LYS A 60 -11.92 26.51 3.07
C LYS A 60 -10.68 26.70 2.22
N LEU A 61 -10.81 26.51 0.90
CA LEU A 61 -9.70 26.67 -0.03
C LEU A 61 -9.61 28.11 -0.55
N SER A 62 -8.38 28.61 -0.68
CA SER A 62 -8.08 29.86 -1.37
C SER A 62 -8.30 29.71 -2.89
N GLU A 63 -8.41 30.83 -3.61
CA GLU A 63 -8.51 30.82 -5.06
C GLU A 63 -7.24 30.23 -5.71
N ALA A 64 -6.07 30.44 -5.12
CA ALA A 64 -4.82 29.80 -5.53
C ALA A 64 -4.84 28.27 -5.32
N GLN A 65 -5.36 27.80 -4.19
CA GLN A 65 -5.58 26.37 -3.95
C GLN A 65 -6.58 25.77 -4.96
N LEU A 66 -7.66 26.46 -5.29
CA LEU A 66 -8.60 26.02 -6.34
C LEU A 66 -7.97 26.01 -7.75
N ALA A 67 -7.07 26.95 -8.06
CA ALA A 67 -6.30 26.93 -9.30
C ALA A 67 -5.36 25.71 -9.36
N ILE A 68 -4.67 25.38 -8.25
CA ILE A 68 -3.82 24.17 -8.13
C ILE A 68 -4.68 22.90 -8.28
N ALA A 69 -5.88 22.85 -7.72
CA ALA A 69 -6.76 21.69 -7.88
C ALA A 69 -7.06 21.35 -9.34
N ARG A 70 -7.18 22.36 -10.21
CA ARG A 70 -7.50 22.18 -11.64
C ARG A 70 -6.35 21.58 -12.46
N THR A 71 -5.14 21.49 -11.89
CA THR A 71 -3.96 20.88 -12.55
C THR A 71 -3.56 19.52 -11.96
N VAL A 72 -4.32 19.01 -10.98
CA VAL A 72 -4.15 17.67 -10.41
C VAL A 72 -4.49 16.60 -11.45
N PHE A 73 -3.60 15.62 -11.62
CA PHE A 73 -3.89 14.46 -12.47
C PHE A 73 -4.83 13.49 -11.74
N VAL A 74 -5.93 13.11 -12.41
CA VAL A 74 -7.00 12.26 -11.87
C VAL A 74 -7.11 10.95 -12.64
N GLY A 75 -7.69 9.92 -12.02
CA GLY A 75 -7.84 8.59 -12.58
C GLY A 75 -7.05 7.53 -11.82
N GLU A 76 -6.75 6.40 -12.47
CA GLU A 76 -5.86 5.36 -11.94
C GLU A 76 -4.44 5.59 -12.44
N ILE A 77 -3.52 5.91 -11.52
CA ILE A 77 -2.12 6.18 -11.80
C ILE A 77 -1.31 4.94 -11.42
N GLN A 78 -0.54 4.41 -12.38
CA GLN A 78 0.36 3.27 -12.16
C GLN A 78 1.63 3.75 -11.46
N CYS A 79 2.12 2.98 -10.49
CA CYS A 79 3.30 3.27 -9.69
C CYS A 79 4.35 2.15 -9.83
N GLU A 80 5.50 2.29 -9.16
CA GLU A 80 6.47 1.19 -9.12
C GLU A 80 5.91 -0.08 -8.46
N LEU A 81 6.61 -1.20 -8.66
CA LEU A 81 6.29 -2.52 -8.08
C LEU A 81 4.87 -3.04 -8.41
N GLY A 82 4.18 -2.44 -9.39
CA GLY A 82 2.80 -2.77 -9.74
C GLY A 82 1.75 -2.15 -8.80
N GLU A 83 2.14 -1.22 -7.94
CA GLU A 83 1.19 -0.45 -7.12
C GLU A 83 0.36 0.51 -7.97
N LYS A 84 -0.80 0.90 -7.43
CA LYS A 84 -1.77 1.79 -8.10
C LYS A 84 -2.33 2.80 -7.10
N VAL A 85 -2.34 4.07 -7.50
CA VAL A 85 -3.03 5.14 -6.77
C VAL A 85 -4.21 5.62 -7.60
N THR A 86 -5.40 5.62 -7.02
CA THR A 86 -6.61 6.18 -7.63
C THR A 86 -6.89 7.55 -7.05
N ILE A 87 -7.01 8.56 -7.91
CA ILE A 87 -7.36 9.94 -7.56
C ILE A 87 -8.69 10.29 -8.21
N LYS A 88 -9.66 10.75 -7.42
CA LYS A 88 -10.99 11.15 -7.91
C LYS A 88 -11.38 12.51 -7.34
N PRO A 89 -11.89 13.46 -8.14
CA PRO A 89 -12.48 14.69 -7.62
C PRO A 89 -13.71 14.37 -6.78
N MET A 90 -13.94 15.13 -5.71
CA MET A 90 -15.11 14.99 -4.85
C MET A 90 -16.19 16.03 -5.22
N LYS A 91 -17.38 15.92 -4.62
CA LYS A 91 -18.49 16.86 -4.84
C LYS A 91 -18.15 18.32 -4.47
N ARG A 92 -17.19 18.53 -3.55
CA ARG A 92 -16.68 19.85 -3.18
C ARG A 92 -15.44 20.16 -4.02
N GLU A 93 -15.47 21.26 -4.76
CA GLU A 93 -14.35 21.68 -5.61
C GLU A 93 -13.05 21.75 -4.79
N GLY A 94 -11.94 21.30 -5.40
CA GLY A 94 -10.63 21.26 -4.79
C GLY A 94 -10.36 20.12 -3.79
N PHE A 95 -11.34 19.26 -3.50
CA PHE A 95 -11.12 18.07 -2.68
C PHE A 95 -11.04 16.80 -3.53
N PHE A 96 -10.09 15.94 -3.17
CA PHE A 96 -9.77 14.72 -3.89
C PHE A 96 -9.85 13.52 -2.96
N PHE A 97 -10.56 12.48 -3.40
CA PHE A 97 -10.44 11.16 -2.83
C PHE A 97 -9.22 10.47 -3.43
N VAL A 98 -8.23 10.16 -2.59
CA VAL A 98 -6.98 9.49 -2.98
C VAL A 98 -6.92 8.14 -2.27
N SER A 99 -6.78 7.04 -3.02
CA SER A 99 -6.74 5.70 -2.44
C SER A 99 -5.70 4.79 -3.07
N ARG A 100 -5.11 3.94 -2.23
CA ARG A 100 -4.09 2.94 -2.58
C ARG A 100 -4.29 1.69 -1.73
N GLY A 101 -4.85 0.63 -2.34
CA GLY A 101 -5.25 -0.58 -1.60
C GLY A 101 -6.24 -0.23 -0.47
N VAL A 102 -5.90 -0.61 0.77
CA VAL A 102 -6.71 -0.30 1.97
C VAL A 102 -6.57 1.16 2.45
N HIS A 103 -5.53 1.88 2.02
CA HIS A 103 -5.31 3.28 2.40
C HIS A 103 -6.24 4.19 1.58
N LYS A 104 -6.96 5.07 2.28
CA LYS A 104 -7.94 6.01 1.70
C LYS A 104 -7.77 7.37 2.37
N PHE A 105 -7.78 8.44 1.60
CA PHE A 105 -7.50 9.80 2.06
C PHE A 105 -8.46 10.77 1.40
N VAL A 106 -8.77 11.86 2.10
CA VAL A 106 -9.47 13.01 1.52
C VAL A 106 -8.52 14.20 1.60
N MET A 107 -7.95 14.51 0.44
CA MET A 107 -6.87 15.47 0.31
C MET A 107 -7.37 16.78 -0.30
N HIS A 108 -6.71 17.87 0.09
CA HIS A 108 -6.86 19.18 -0.53
C HIS A 108 -5.50 19.72 -0.98
N PRO A 109 -5.43 20.62 -1.98
CA PRO A 109 -4.18 21.26 -2.36
C PRO A 109 -3.64 22.15 -1.25
N GLU A 110 -2.31 22.23 -1.21
CA GLU A 110 -1.55 23.11 -0.33
C GLU A 110 -0.51 23.87 -1.15
N GLU A 111 -0.19 25.11 -0.76
CA GLU A 111 0.72 25.95 -1.52
C GLU A 111 2.17 25.43 -1.43
N SER A 112 2.84 25.35 -2.57
CA SER A 112 4.14 24.71 -2.70
C SER A 112 5.16 25.63 -3.37
N ARG A 113 6.23 25.96 -2.64
CA ARG A 113 7.30 26.84 -3.13
C ARG A 113 8.20 26.21 -4.18
N THR A 114 8.12 24.89 -4.38
CA THR A 114 8.97 24.13 -5.31
C THR A 114 8.33 23.94 -6.69
N GLY A 115 7.12 24.47 -6.92
CA GLY A 115 6.34 24.24 -8.14
C GLY A 115 5.73 22.85 -8.28
N ALA A 116 6.03 21.92 -7.36
CA ALA A 116 5.36 20.63 -7.27
C ALA A 116 3.94 20.79 -6.73
N ILE A 117 2.96 20.12 -7.35
CA ILE A 117 1.59 20.09 -6.82
C ILE A 117 1.58 19.22 -5.56
N ARG A 118 1.04 19.76 -4.47
CA ARG A 118 1.00 19.13 -3.15
C ARG A 118 -0.45 19.00 -2.72
N LEU A 119 -0.91 17.78 -2.41
CA LEU A 119 -2.20 17.54 -1.75
C LEU A 119 -1.98 16.92 -0.38
N GLU A 120 -2.73 17.36 0.63
CA GLU A 120 -2.59 16.89 2.01
C GLU A 120 -3.91 16.42 2.61
N ASP A 121 -3.85 15.33 3.39
CA ASP A 121 -4.87 14.92 4.35
C ASP A 121 -4.25 15.06 5.75
N ASN A 122 -4.46 16.23 6.36
CA ASN A 122 -3.95 16.57 7.69
C ASN A 122 -4.50 15.66 8.80
N ALA A 123 -5.71 15.09 8.63
CA ALA A 123 -6.32 14.23 9.63
C ALA A 123 -5.69 12.82 9.66
N ARG A 124 -5.24 12.33 8.50
CA ARG A 124 -4.59 11.01 8.35
C ARG A 124 -3.07 11.10 8.22
N GLY A 125 -2.51 12.31 8.11
CA GLY A 125 -1.08 12.57 7.95
C GLY A 125 -0.53 12.03 6.63
N ALA A 126 -1.26 12.25 5.53
CA ALA A 126 -0.89 11.76 4.21
C ALA A 126 -0.68 12.90 3.20
N LEU A 127 0.27 12.68 2.29
CA LEU A 127 0.81 13.67 1.37
C LEU A 127 0.92 13.08 -0.03
N TRP A 128 0.28 13.69 -1.01
CA TRP A 128 0.52 13.43 -2.43
C TRP A 128 1.39 14.54 -3.00
N LEU A 129 2.49 14.15 -3.66
CA LEU A 129 3.36 15.05 -4.41
C LEU A 129 3.32 14.68 -5.89
N GLN A 130 2.92 15.62 -6.74
CA GLN A 130 2.91 15.48 -8.19
C GLN A 130 3.98 16.41 -8.78
N LEU A 131 5.08 15.82 -9.27
CA LEU A 131 6.15 16.48 -10.01
C LEU A 131 5.82 16.43 -11.51
N ALA A 132 6.65 17.05 -12.35
CA ALA A 132 6.40 17.10 -13.79
C ALA A 132 6.48 15.72 -14.48
N ASN A 133 7.36 14.82 -14.02
CA ASN A 133 7.62 13.51 -14.63
C ASN A 133 7.18 12.29 -13.81
N LYS A 134 6.82 12.49 -12.52
CA LYS A 134 6.37 11.43 -11.61
C LYS A 134 5.66 12.01 -10.39
N SER A 135 4.94 11.16 -9.67
CA SER A 135 4.24 11.48 -8.43
C SER A 135 4.57 10.45 -7.34
N MET A 136 4.32 10.79 -6.09
CA MET A 136 4.47 9.86 -4.96
C MET A 136 3.45 10.15 -3.86
N LEU A 137 3.01 9.09 -3.18
CA LEU A 137 2.14 9.14 -2.02
C LEU A 137 2.96 8.82 -0.77
N MET A 138 2.90 9.67 0.25
CA MET A 138 3.66 9.53 1.49
C MET A 138 2.74 9.55 2.72
N SER A 139 3.12 8.80 3.76
CA SER A 139 2.60 8.94 5.12
C SER A 139 3.59 9.80 5.90
N GLN A 140 3.21 11.05 6.18
CA GLN A 140 3.96 11.95 7.07
C GLN A 140 4.00 11.38 8.49
N LYS A 141 2.90 10.76 8.94
CA LYS A 141 2.81 10.15 10.27
C LYS A 141 3.81 9.01 10.49
N GLU A 142 4.10 8.23 9.46
CA GLU A 142 5.07 7.12 9.54
C GLU A 142 6.46 7.46 8.97
N GLY A 143 6.61 8.61 8.32
CA GLY A 143 7.83 8.97 7.59
C GLY A 143 8.11 8.09 6.36
N LYS A 144 7.11 7.36 5.85
CA LYS A 144 7.26 6.36 4.78
C LYS A 144 6.64 6.80 3.47
N ARG A 145 7.28 6.43 2.36
CA ARG A 145 6.59 6.38 1.06
C ARG A 145 5.59 5.24 1.10
N LEU A 146 4.38 5.54 0.69
CA LEU A 146 3.33 4.56 0.44
C LEU A 146 3.53 4.05 -0.99
N ALA A 147 3.28 4.90 -2.00
CA ALA A 147 3.62 4.61 -3.39
C ALA A 147 4.66 5.60 -3.92
N ASP A 148 5.56 5.15 -4.78
CA ASP A 148 6.58 5.97 -5.44
C ASP A 148 6.55 5.79 -6.96
N GLU A 149 7.26 6.65 -7.70
CA GLU A 149 7.40 6.60 -9.16
C GLU A 149 6.06 6.49 -9.93
N CYS A 150 4.98 7.04 -9.36
CA CYS A 150 3.64 7.04 -9.96
C CYS A 150 3.61 7.93 -11.19
N LYS A 151 3.17 7.41 -12.34
CA LYS A 151 3.22 8.11 -13.64
C LYS A 151 1.86 8.14 -14.29
N SER A 152 1.26 9.34 -14.35
CA SER A 152 0.06 9.58 -15.16
C SER A 152 0.41 9.56 -16.67
N PRO A 153 -0.56 9.41 -17.58
CA PRO A 153 -0.30 9.47 -19.02
C PRO A 153 0.43 10.74 -19.47
N GLU A 154 0.09 11.88 -18.86
CA GLU A 154 0.71 13.18 -19.10
C GLU A 154 2.18 13.19 -18.64
N GLN A 155 2.45 12.61 -17.45
CA GLN A 155 3.82 12.49 -16.93
C GLN A 155 4.67 11.53 -17.76
N VAL A 156 4.08 10.45 -18.29
CA VAL A 156 4.75 9.53 -19.23
C VAL A 156 5.08 10.23 -20.56
N ALA A 157 4.20 11.09 -21.08
CA ALA A 157 4.48 11.89 -22.27
C ALA A 157 5.63 12.88 -22.00
N TYR A 158 5.51 13.68 -20.94
CA TYR A 158 6.54 14.64 -20.54
C TYR A 158 7.91 13.99 -20.30
N ALA A 159 7.95 12.81 -19.66
CA ALA A 159 9.19 12.07 -19.43
C ALA A 159 9.83 11.51 -20.71
N LYS A 160 9.09 11.34 -21.81
CA LYS A 160 9.65 10.94 -23.13
C LYS A 160 10.26 12.13 -23.87
N ASP A 161 9.66 13.31 -23.72
CA ASP A 161 10.14 14.54 -24.35
C ASP A 161 11.36 15.14 -23.62
N MET A 162 11.56 14.77 -22.35
CA MET A 162 12.79 15.03 -21.61
C MET A 162 13.98 14.24 -22.18
N LYS A 163 14.88 14.95 -22.88
CA LYS A 163 16.19 14.40 -23.23
C LYS A 163 16.98 14.09 -21.95
N PRO A 164 17.64 12.92 -21.84
CA PRO A 164 18.56 12.67 -20.74
C PRO A 164 19.72 13.68 -20.81
N VAL A 165 19.90 14.47 -19.74
CA VAL A 165 21.05 15.37 -19.62
C VAL A 165 22.29 14.50 -19.43
N ASN A 166 23.08 14.36 -20.50
CA ASN A 166 24.32 13.60 -20.44
C ASN A 166 25.37 14.42 -19.66
N LEU A 167 25.53 14.11 -18.37
CA LEU A 167 26.43 14.83 -17.46
C LEU A 167 27.92 14.76 -17.89
N LEU A 168 28.26 13.87 -18.81
CA LEU A 168 29.61 13.71 -19.37
C LEU A 168 29.87 14.61 -20.58
N GLU A 169 28.84 15.26 -21.13
CA GLU A 169 28.98 16.25 -22.19
C GLU A 169 29.23 17.65 -21.59
N PRO A 170 30.27 18.38 -22.02
CA PRO A 170 30.52 19.72 -21.52
C PRO A 170 29.34 20.64 -21.88
N ALA A 171 28.91 21.47 -20.92
CA ALA A 171 27.80 22.39 -21.13
C ALA A 171 28.00 23.25 -22.39
N PRO A 172 26.93 23.50 -23.18
CA PRO A 172 27.02 24.34 -24.37
C PRO A 172 27.52 25.74 -23.98
N LYS A 173 28.47 26.25 -24.76
CA LYS A 173 29.07 27.59 -24.60
C LYS A 173 28.13 28.69 -25.08
#